data_AF-A0A382EUM7-F1
#
_entry.id   AF-A0A382EUM7-F1
#
_cell.length_a   1.000
_cell.length_b   1.000
_cell.length_c   1.000
_cell.angle_alpha   90.00
_cell.angle_beta   90.00
_cell.angle_gamma   90.00
#
_symmetry.space_group_name_H-M   'P 1'
#
loop_
_entity.id
_entity.type
_entity.pdbx_description
1 polymer ?
#
loop_
_entity_poly.entity_id
_entity_poly.type
_entity_poly.pdbx_seq_one_letter_code
_entity_poly.pdbx_strand_id
1 'polypeptide(L)'
;MLKKTLLRGLNLLKISTWITAIVSVLLLLTIAFFVTFPQTIKTSLEERLSEISGLDVSVDKLSLEFQDNELLLAVRGLDIGTAGLNPIASIDVLRWDA
;
A
#
# COMPACT_ATOMS: atom_id res chain seq x y z
N MET A 1 53.06 3.85 4.04
CA MET A 1 51.80 3.42 4.69
C MET A 1 50.60 4.33 4.36
N LEU A 2 50.79 5.62 4.06
CA LEU A 2 49.73 6.62 3.80
C LEU A 2 48.81 6.33 2.59
N LYS A 3 49.34 5.80 1.47
CA LYS A 3 48.51 5.46 0.29
C LYS A 3 47.47 4.36 0.59
N LYS A 4 47.81 3.39 1.45
CA LYS A 4 46.94 2.25 1.78
C LYS A 4 45.78 2.66 2.67
N THR A 5 46.00 3.57 3.63
CA THR A 5 44.95 4.13 4.48
C THR A 5 44.01 5.04 3.70
N LEU A 6 44.55 5.84 2.76
CA LEU A 6 43.76 6.74 1.91
C LEU A 6 42.88 5.96 0.91
N LEU A 7 43.41 4.91 0.27
CA LEU A 7 42.58 4.02 -0.57
C LEU A 7 41.46 3.33 0.24
N ARG A 8 41.75 2.92 1.48
CA ARG A 8 40.75 2.28 2.34
C ARG A 8 39.64 3.25 2.74
N GLY A 9 39.99 4.51 3.04
CA GLY A 9 39.03 5.59 3.31
C GLY A 9 38.15 5.90 2.10
N LEU A 10 38.72 6.00 0.90
CA LEU A 10 37.94 6.20 -0.34
C LEU A 10 37.01 5.02 -0.64
N ASN A 11 37.43 3.79 -0.39
CA ASN A 11 36.57 2.61 -0.56
C ASN A 11 35.43 2.58 0.46
N LEU A 12 35.69 2.92 1.73
CA LEU A 12 34.65 3.04 2.76
C LEU A 12 33.64 4.13 2.42
N LEU A 13 34.10 5.29 1.97
CA LEU A 13 33.23 6.39 1.55
C LEU A 13 32.32 5.94 0.39
N LYS A 14 32.90 5.34 -0.66
CA LYS A 14 32.12 4.79 -1.79
C LYS A 14 31.06 3.81 -1.33
N ILE A 15 31.42 2.83 -0.49
CA ILE A 15 30.46 1.83 0.01
C ILE A 15 29.33 2.51 0.79
N SER A 16 29.66 3.49 1.65
CA SER A 16 28.63 4.23 2.40
C SER A 16 27.67 4.98 1.47
N THR A 17 28.19 5.60 0.40
CA THR A 17 27.35 6.30 -0.59
C THR A 17 26.42 5.35 -1.32
N TRP A 18 26.92 4.17 -1.71
CA TRP A 18 26.08 3.14 -2.33
C TRP A 18 25.01 2.61 -1.38
N ILE A 19 25.33 2.38 -0.11
CA ILE A 19 24.35 1.96 0.90
C ILE A 19 23.27 3.04 1.06
N THR A 20 23.64 4.30 1.23
CA THR A 20 22.68 5.40 1.35
C THR A 20 21.79 5.53 0.12
N ALA A 21 22.36 5.35 -1.09
CA ALA A 21 21.58 5.35 -2.32
C ALA A 21 20.56 4.21 -2.35
N ILE A 22 20.97 2.99 -1.98
CA ILE A 22 20.07 1.83 -1.92
C ILE A 22 18.96 2.05 -0.90
N VAL A 23 19.29 2.51 0.32
CA VAL A 23 18.29 2.79 1.37
C VAL A 23 17.31 3.87 0.92
N SER A 24 17.79 4.92 0.26
CA SER A 24 16.94 5.98 -0.28
C SER A 24 15.96 5.44 -1.33
N VAL A 25 16.44 4.61 -2.26
CA VAL A 25 15.59 3.97 -3.27
C VAL A 25 14.56 3.05 -2.62
N LEU A 26 14.98 2.25 -1.64
CA LEU A 26 14.10 1.32 -0.94
C LEU A 26 12.98 2.08 -0.20
N LEU A 27 13.32 3.18 0.47
CA LEU A 27 12.34 4.04 1.15
C LEU A 27 11.31 4.60 0.17
N LEU A 28 11.75 5.10 -0.99
CA LEU A 28 10.86 5.61 -2.02
C LEU A 28 9.93 4.51 -2.57
N LEU A 29 10.46 3.30 -2.79
CA LEU A 29 9.66 2.15 -3.23
C LEU A 29 8.63 1.75 -2.17
N THR A 30 8.99 1.76 -0.89
CA THR A 30 8.05 1.49 0.20
C THR A 30 6.92 2.50 0.19
N ILE A 31 7.21 3.79 0.13
CA ILE A 31 6.16 4.83 0.10
C ILE A 31 5.28 4.68 -1.14
N ALA A 32 5.88 4.46 -2.31
CA ALA A 32 5.14 4.23 -3.55
C ALA A 32 4.23 3.01 -3.45
N PHE A 33 4.70 1.92 -2.83
CA PHE A 33 3.90 0.72 -2.58
C PHE A 33 2.67 1.04 -1.74
N PHE A 34 2.80 1.73 -0.59
CA PHE A 34 1.66 2.06 0.27
C PHE A 34 0.58 2.91 -0.42
N VAL A 35 0.97 3.74 -1.39
CA VAL A 35 0.06 4.58 -2.16
C VAL A 35 -0.60 3.81 -3.30
N THR A 36 0.18 3.02 -4.03
CA THR A 36 -0.28 2.37 -5.28
C THR A 36 -0.97 1.03 -5.02
N PHE A 37 -0.50 0.24 -4.05
CA PHE A 37 -1.03 -1.09 -3.77
C PHE A 37 -2.54 -1.09 -3.53
N PRO A 38 -3.12 -0.20 -2.68
CA PRO A 38 -4.56 -0.19 -2.46
C PRO A 38 -5.36 0.08 -3.74
N GLN A 39 -4.84 0.95 -4.61
CA GLN A 39 -5.48 1.29 -5.88
C GLN A 39 -5.43 0.11 -6.85
N THR A 40 -4.33 -0.65 -6.88
CA THR A 40 -4.19 -1.81 -7.77
C THR A 40 -5.13 -2.96 -7.44
N ILE A 41 -5.51 -3.12 -6.16
CA ILE A 41 -6.39 -4.22 -5.74
C ILE A 41 -7.86 -3.81 -5.67
N LYS A 42 -8.18 -2.50 -5.67
CA LYS A 42 -9.55 -1.98 -5.58
C LYS A 42 -10.49 -2.65 -6.57
N THR A 43 -10.18 -2.59 -7.86
CA THR A 43 -11.04 -3.17 -8.91
C THR A 43 -11.20 -4.68 -8.78
N SER A 44 -10.12 -5.40 -8.46
CA SER A 44 -10.22 -6.85 -8.26
C SER A 44 -11.04 -7.22 -7.03
N LEU A 45 -11.00 -6.39 -5.98
CA LEU A 45 -11.80 -6.58 -4.78
C LEU A 45 -13.28 -6.36 -5.07
N GLU A 46 -13.64 -5.27 -5.76
CA GLU A 46 -15.02 -4.97 -6.20
C GLU A 46 -15.58 -6.12 -7.05
N GLU A 47 -14.81 -6.59 -8.04
CA GLU A 47 -15.21 -7.69 -8.92
C GLU A 47 -15.45 -8.99 -8.14
N ARG A 48 -14.52 -9.36 -7.26
CA ARG A 48 -14.64 -10.60 -6.46
C ARG A 48 -15.79 -10.54 -5.45
N LEU A 49 -15.96 -9.41 -4.78
CA LEU A 49 -17.07 -9.24 -3.84
C LEU A 49 -18.41 -9.26 -4.57
N SER A 50 -18.46 -8.66 -5.77
CA SER A 50 -19.67 -8.68 -6.60
C SER A 50 -20.00 -10.08 -7.10
N GLU A 51 -19.00 -10.83 -7.54
CA GLU A 51 -19.15 -12.22 -8.00
C GLU A 51 -19.67 -13.13 -6.87
N ILE A 52 -19.09 -13.03 -5.67
CA ILE A 52 -19.45 -13.90 -4.54
C ILE A 52 -20.82 -13.53 -3.96
N SER A 53 -21.13 -12.23 -3.88
CA SER A 53 -22.40 -11.76 -3.31
C SER A 53 -23.58 -11.82 -4.28
N GLY A 54 -23.31 -11.85 -5.59
CA GLY A 54 -24.33 -11.68 -6.63
C GLY A 54 -24.92 -10.26 -6.68
N LEU A 55 -24.29 -9.32 -5.98
CA LEU A 55 -24.68 -7.91 -5.88
C LEU A 55 -23.59 -7.04 -6.50
N ASP A 56 -23.93 -5.83 -6.92
CA ASP A 56 -22.96 -4.83 -7.36
C ASP A 56 -22.30 -4.23 -6.11
N VAL A 57 -20.98 -4.41 -5.99
CA VAL A 57 -20.18 -3.95 -4.86
C VAL A 57 -19.19 -2.91 -5.35
N SER A 58 -19.30 -1.69 -4.85
CA SER A 58 -18.39 -0.58 -5.16
C SER A 58 -17.72 -0.06 -3.89
N VAL A 59 -16.45 0.31 -4.01
CA VAL A 59 -15.66 0.91 -2.94
C VAL A 59 -15.30 2.32 -3.38
N ASP A 60 -15.52 3.35 -2.55
CA ASP A 60 -15.03 4.69 -2.88
C ASP A 60 -13.50 4.73 -2.79
N LYS A 61 -12.95 4.32 -1.64
CA LYS A 61 -11.52 4.38 -1.39
C LYS A 61 -11.00 3.15 -0.62
N LEU A 62 -9.84 2.67 -1.08
CA LEU A 62 -9.04 1.70 -0.38
C LEU A 62 -7.74 2.35 0.12
N SER A 63 -7.40 2.19 1.40
CA SER A 63 -6.16 2.71 1.99
C SER A 63 -5.56 1.73 2.98
N LEU A 64 -4.23 1.75 3.07
CA LEU A 64 -3.51 1.11 4.17
C LEU A 64 -3.37 2.12 5.31
N GLU A 65 -3.83 1.76 6.50
CA GLU A 65 -3.85 2.61 7.68
C GLU A 65 -3.15 1.92 8.85
N PHE A 66 -2.33 2.68 9.58
CA PHE A 66 -1.71 2.21 10.82
C PHE A 66 -2.59 2.63 11.99
N GLN A 67 -3.07 1.65 12.75
CA GLN A 67 -3.87 1.89 13.94
C GLN A 67 -3.54 0.84 15.00
N ASP A 68 -3.43 1.26 16.26
CA ASP A 68 -3.18 0.37 17.40
C ASP A 68 -1.95 -0.55 17.19
N ASN A 69 -0.93 0.00 16.50
CA ASN A 69 0.32 -0.67 16.16
C ASN A 69 0.19 -1.79 15.10
N GLU A 70 -0.96 -1.87 14.45
CA GLU A 70 -1.28 -2.81 13.38
C GLU A 70 -1.41 -2.09 12.04
N LEU A 71 -1.09 -2.80 10.96
CA LEU A 71 -1.29 -2.32 9.60
C LEU A 71 -2.57 -2.95 9.05
N LEU A 72 -3.57 -2.10 8.78
CA LEU A 72 -4.89 -2.54 8.34
C LEU A 72 -5.21 -2.01 6.96
N LEU A 73 -5.95 -2.80 6.19
CA LEU A 73 -6.58 -2.33 4.96
C LEU A 73 -7.94 -1.72 5.33
N ALA A 74 -8.07 -0.42 5.16
CA ALA A 74 -9.33 0.29 5.34
C ALA A 74 -10.05 0.40 3.99
N VAL A 75 -11.30 -0.05 3.98
CA VAL A 75 -12.27 0.20 2.91
C VAL A 75 -13.17 1.33 3.38
N ARG A 76 -13.25 2.40 2.60
CA ARG A 76 -14.15 3.52 2.88
C ARG A 76 -15.21 3.61 1.80
N GLY A 77 -16.44 3.89 2.21
CA GLY A 77 -17.60 3.99 1.32
C GLY A 77 -17.81 2.70 0.54
N LEU A 78 -18.10 1.59 1.25
CA LEU A 78 -18.53 0.36 0.61
C LEU A 78 -20.03 0.44 0.34
N ASP A 79 -20.39 0.45 -0.94
CA ASP A 79 -21.78 0.38 -1.39
C ASP A 79 -22.06 -1.03 -1.93
N ILE A 80 -23.16 -1.62 -1.46
CA ILE A 80 -23.62 -2.94 -1.85
C ILE A 80 -25.04 -2.79 -2.39
N GLY A 81 -25.28 -3.18 -3.64
CA GLY A 81 -26.59 -3.01 -4.25
C GLY A 81 -26.78 -3.80 -5.52
N THR A 82 -27.60 -3.27 -6.40
CA THR A 82 -27.84 -3.82 -7.74
C THR A 82 -27.47 -2.74 -8.74
N ALA A 83 -26.73 -3.12 -9.79
CA ALA A 83 -26.19 -2.18 -10.77
C ALA A 83 -27.28 -1.22 -11.29
N GLY A 84 -27.04 0.08 -11.14
CA GLY A 84 -27.95 1.14 -11.59
C GLY A 84 -29.13 1.47 -10.66
N LEU A 85 -29.20 0.86 -9.47
CA LEU A 85 -30.17 1.19 -8.42
C LEU A 85 -29.47 1.72 -7.18
N ASN A 86 -30.24 2.32 -6.27
CA ASN A 86 -29.70 2.78 -4.99
C ASN A 86 -29.13 1.59 -4.19
N PRO A 87 -28.00 1.78 -3.49
CA PRO A 87 -27.40 0.74 -2.67
C PRO A 87 -28.36 0.26 -1.59
N ILE A 88 -28.38 -1.06 -1.39
CA ILE A 88 -29.18 -1.75 -0.36
C ILE A 88 -28.51 -1.56 1.00
N ALA A 89 -27.18 -1.48 1.03
CA ALA A 89 -26.39 -1.15 2.21
C ALA A 89 -25.21 -0.27 1.80
N SER A 90 -24.88 0.70 2.67
CA SER A 90 -23.70 1.55 2.53
C SER A 90 -22.95 1.54 3.87
N ILE A 91 -21.64 1.29 3.81
CA ILE A 91 -20.77 1.22 4.98
C ILE A 91 -19.67 2.26 4.84
N ASP A 92 -19.65 3.21 5.77
CA ASP A 92 -18.71 4.33 5.75
C ASP A 92 -17.26 3.87 5.90
N VAL A 93 -16.99 2.97 6.86
CA VAL A 93 -15.65 2.40 7.07
C VAL A 93 -15.76 0.91 7.42
N LEU A 94 -15.14 0.07 6.58
CA LEU A 94 -14.90 -1.34 6.83
C LEU A 94 -13.41 -1.58 7.09
N ARG A 95 -13.12 -2.32 8.15
CA ARG A 95 -11.77 -2.70 8.56
C ARG A 95 -11.76 -4.20 8.78
N TRP A 96 -10.78 -4.90 8.21
CA TRP A 96 -10.60 -6.30 8.51
C TRP A 96 -9.96 -6.45 9.88
N ASP A 97 -10.59 -7.26 10.72
CA ASP A 97 -9.97 -7.81 11.92
C ASP A 97 -9.07 -8.98 11.48
N ALA A 98 -7.87 -9.08 12.06
CA ALA A 98 -6.85 -10.05 11.68
C ALA A 98 -7.05 -11.42 12.36
#